data_AF-A0A258H4T5-F1
#
_entry.id   AF-A0A258H4T5-F1
#
_cell.length_a   1.000
_cell.length_b   1.000
_cell.length_c   1.000
_cell.angle_alpha   90.00
_cell.angle_beta   90.00
_cell.angle_gamma   90.00
#
_symmetry.space_group_name_H-M   'P 1'
#
loop_
_entity.id
_entity.type
_entity.pdbx_description
1 polymer ?
#
loop_
_entity_poly.entity_id
_entity_poly.type
_entity_poly.pdbx_seq_one_letter_code
_entity_poly.pdbx_strand_id
1 'polypeptide(L)'
;MFALADPASVPAASTTREWLSTAERNPPFLREHDTLFTATEMFQTNMELRLLPVVDANHRAIGALFEKDVRRLLLNPFGHALMRNPAYGSAIAAHIRPCPQAEVDQDIGAVLDAYRAASGQEGMILTHRGRLFAVVANRRIVSLAVERELIQARAQLRRSGRIEAASSQFETQVAALAGTLSTLSQRIGTHAGATAVRAADTGDRAATVAAAASQTSLGMNGIAEHGRMLADAFAAINSDTARAKRAAEHAVGLVGEGGARMRQLMRSAQSIDAVIALIGEIAGQVNLLALNATIEAARAGEAGRGFTVVANEVKALASQAGTAAGRITTHVAEICDGIAQVAGGHEEVERAIAAMARLCDTVEHAVATQRDTTRLIAATVDETVSAGALIADDVAAISGSAGSATQSAQEMSGLANRIYAEASALDGAVRSFLSDLRAA
;
A
#
# COMPACT_ATOMS: atom_id res chain seq x y z
N MET A 1 4.03 -32.13 15.50
CA MET A 1 3.66 -33.21 16.42
C MET A 1 3.23 -34.42 15.58
N PHE A 2 4.20 -35.16 15.04
CA PHE A 2 3.94 -36.45 14.40
C PHE A 2 5.05 -37.40 14.85
N ALA A 3 4.62 -38.55 15.37
CA ALA A 3 5.36 -39.44 16.23
C ALA A 3 6.61 -40.02 15.54
N LEU A 4 7.75 -39.89 16.22
CA LEU A 4 8.94 -40.68 15.97
C LEU A 4 8.57 -42.15 16.23
N ALA A 5 8.50 -42.94 15.17
CA ALA A 5 8.37 -44.37 15.24
C ALA A 5 9.61 -44.94 15.94
N ASP A 6 9.35 -45.64 17.05
CA ASP A 6 10.28 -46.39 17.86
C ASP A 6 11.18 -47.27 16.96
N PRO A 7 12.52 -47.09 16.95
CA PRO A 7 13.38 -47.93 16.14
C PRO A 7 13.36 -49.33 16.76
N ALA A 8 12.66 -50.23 16.06
CA ALA A 8 12.75 -51.68 16.13
C ALA A 8 13.86 -52.17 17.07
N SER A 9 13.42 -52.66 18.23
CA SER A 9 14.20 -53.44 19.17
C SER A 9 15.22 -54.29 18.43
N VAL A 10 16.49 -53.91 18.58
CA VAL A 10 17.62 -54.79 18.30
C VAL A 10 17.30 -56.09 19.03
N PRO A 11 17.19 -57.25 18.35
CA PRO A 11 16.98 -58.49 19.08
C PRO A 11 18.19 -58.64 20.01
N ALA A 12 17.91 -58.58 21.31
CA ALA A 12 18.88 -58.85 22.35
C ALA A 12 19.62 -60.11 21.96
N ALA A 13 20.95 -60.03 21.98
CA ALA A 13 21.87 -61.09 21.62
C ALA A 13 21.26 -62.45 21.95
N SER A 14 20.92 -63.21 20.91
CA SER A 14 20.42 -64.58 21.04
C SER A 14 21.36 -65.27 22.00
N THR A 15 20.81 -65.74 23.13
CA THR A 15 21.51 -66.55 24.13
C THR A 15 22.54 -67.42 23.42
N THR A 16 23.82 -67.23 23.75
CA THR A 16 25.04 -67.60 23.00
C THR A 16 25.19 -69.10 22.67
N ARG A 17 24.15 -69.88 22.90
CA ARG A 17 24.09 -71.34 22.85
C ARG A 17 23.21 -71.86 21.71
N GLU A 18 22.32 -71.05 21.14
CA GLU A 18 21.30 -71.51 20.15
C GLU A 18 21.85 -71.97 18.80
N TRP A 19 23.07 -71.58 18.42
CA TRP A 19 23.69 -71.94 17.15
C TRP A 19 24.33 -73.35 17.12
N LEU A 20 24.41 -74.00 18.30
CA LEU A 20 24.89 -75.38 18.47
C LEU A 20 23.73 -76.37 18.44
N SER A 21 23.88 -77.42 17.64
CA SER A 21 22.92 -78.53 17.60
C SER A 21 22.96 -79.39 18.89
N THR A 22 21.90 -80.15 19.15
CA THR A 22 21.80 -81.02 20.33
C THR A 22 22.94 -82.06 20.39
N ALA A 23 23.41 -82.54 19.24
CA ALA A 23 24.53 -83.49 19.16
C ALA A 23 25.89 -82.84 19.47
N GLU A 24 26.07 -81.57 19.13
CA GLU A 24 27.31 -80.83 19.39
C GLU A 24 27.45 -80.43 20.87
N ARG A 25 26.35 -80.20 21.59
CA ARG A 25 26.31 -79.77 23.01
C ARG A 25 26.62 -80.86 24.04
N ASN A 26 26.80 -82.11 23.61
CA ASN A 26 27.22 -83.20 24.49
C ASN A 26 28.05 -84.23 23.71
N PRO A 27 29.29 -83.85 23.34
CA PRO A 27 30.12 -84.71 22.52
C PRO A 27 30.63 -85.91 23.31
N PRO A 28 30.74 -87.10 22.69
CA PRO A 28 31.49 -88.20 23.29
C PRO A 28 32.94 -87.75 23.53
N PHE A 29 33.51 -88.13 24.67
CA PHE A 29 34.86 -87.72 25.08
C PHE A 29 35.68 -88.94 25.51
N LEU A 30 37.00 -88.77 25.48
CA LEU A 30 37.97 -89.76 25.96
C LEU A 30 38.69 -89.22 27.20
N ARG A 31 39.18 -90.11 28.05
CA ARG A 31 40.06 -89.81 29.18
C ARG A 31 41.49 -90.18 28.82
N GLU A 32 42.48 -89.55 29.46
CA GLU A 32 43.91 -89.78 29.17
C GLU A 32 44.34 -91.25 29.26
N HIS A 33 43.68 -92.04 30.11
CA HIS A 33 43.95 -93.48 30.30
C HIS A 33 43.15 -94.39 29.36
N ASP A 34 42.30 -93.84 28.50
CA ASP A 34 41.56 -94.63 27.52
C ASP A 34 42.50 -95.16 26.42
N THR A 35 42.04 -96.21 25.76
CA THR A 35 42.83 -96.88 24.72
C THR A 35 42.44 -96.39 23.33
N LEU A 36 43.38 -96.52 22.38
CA LEU A 36 43.08 -96.31 20.96
C LEU A 36 41.89 -97.16 20.48
N PHE A 37 41.67 -98.34 21.09
CA PHE A 37 40.52 -99.18 20.81
C PHE A 37 39.19 -98.48 21.11
N THR A 38 39.04 -97.93 22.32
CA THR A 38 37.84 -97.16 22.73
C THR A 38 37.59 -95.98 21.81
N ALA A 39 38.66 -95.27 21.43
CA ALA A 39 38.57 -94.15 20.49
C ALA A 39 38.09 -94.60 19.11
N THR A 40 38.60 -95.71 18.58
CA THR A 40 38.17 -96.24 17.28
C THR A 40 36.74 -96.75 17.28
N GLU A 41 36.28 -97.35 18.38
CA GLU A 41 34.90 -97.79 18.55
C GLU A 41 33.93 -96.58 18.55
N MET A 42 34.31 -95.49 19.20
CA MET A 42 33.55 -94.23 19.18
C MET A 42 33.47 -93.61 17.77
N PHE A 43 34.59 -93.59 17.02
CA PHE A 43 34.59 -93.12 15.63
C PHE A 43 33.80 -94.03 14.68
N GLN A 44 33.78 -95.35 14.91
CA GLN A 44 33.00 -96.30 14.11
C GLN A 44 31.49 -96.21 14.42
N THR A 45 31.13 -96.01 15.69
CA THR A 45 29.72 -95.88 16.13
C THR A 45 29.10 -94.59 15.63
N ASN A 46 29.89 -93.52 15.50
CA ASN A 46 29.44 -92.24 14.95
C ASN A 46 30.40 -91.75 13.87
N MET A 47 30.11 -92.14 12.63
CA MET A 47 30.91 -91.82 11.44
C MET A 47 30.96 -90.32 11.10
N GLU A 48 30.18 -89.48 11.78
CA GLU A 48 30.21 -88.03 11.61
C GLU A 48 31.23 -87.33 12.53
N LEU A 49 31.76 -88.04 13.53
CA LEU A 49 32.80 -87.51 14.42
C LEU A 49 34.12 -87.35 13.68
N ARG A 50 34.58 -86.10 13.53
CA ARG A 50 35.91 -85.80 12.99
C ARG A 50 36.97 -85.59 14.07
N LEU A 51 36.52 -85.34 15.31
CA LEU A 51 37.40 -85.19 16.46
C LEU A 51 36.72 -85.70 17.72
N LEU A 52 37.52 -86.28 18.62
CA LEU A 52 37.11 -86.68 19.96
C LEU A 52 37.90 -85.87 20.99
N PRO A 53 37.25 -85.05 21.83
CA PRO A 53 37.92 -84.30 22.88
C PRO A 53 38.46 -85.26 23.94
N VAL A 54 39.69 -85.01 24.39
CA VAL A 54 40.31 -85.73 25.49
C VAL A 54 40.28 -84.85 26.73
N VAL A 55 39.69 -85.35 27.81
CA VAL A 55 39.47 -84.59 29.05
C VAL A 55 40.26 -85.14 30.23
N ASP A 56 40.60 -84.24 31.16
CA ASP A 56 41.15 -84.60 32.48
C ASP A 56 40.07 -85.12 33.44
N ALA A 57 40.47 -85.48 34.66
CA ALA A 57 39.56 -85.92 35.72
C ALA A 57 38.50 -84.87 36.12
N ASN A 58 38.71 -83.59 35.78
CA ASN A 58 37.83 -82.46 36.06
C ASN A 58 36.97 -82.05 34.84
N HIS A 59 36.94 -82.87 33.79
CA HIS A 59 36.27 -82.59 32.51
C HIS A 59 36.83 -81.37 31.74
N ARG A 60 38.09 -81.00 31.96
CA ARG A 60 38.77 -79.95 31.19
C ARG A 60 39.43 -80.57 29.97
N ALA A 61 39.26 -79.94 28.81
CA ALA A 61 39.84 -80.43 27.57
C ALA A 61 41.36 -80.23 27.55
N ILE A 62 42.12 -81.32 27.47
CA ILE A 62 43.59 -81.31 27.35
C ILE A 62 44.00 -81.24 25.87
N GLY A 63 43.18 -81.81 24.99
CA GLY A 63 43.40 -81.82 23.55
C GLY A 63 42.30 -82.60 22.84
N ALA A 64 42.54 -83.01 21.60
CA ALA A 64 41.65 -83.89 20.86
C ALA A 64 42.42 -84.98 20.12
N LEU A 65 41.74 -86.10 19.92
CA LEU A 65 42.14 -87.09 18.93
C LEU A 65 41.38 -86.78 17.63
N PHE A 66 42.10 -86.59 16.53
CA PHE A 66 41.49 -86.33 15.23
C PHE A 66 41.31 -87.62 14.44
N GLU A 67 40.19 -87.76 13.74
CA GLU A 67 39.91 -88.94 12.93
C GLU A 67 41.00 -89.15 11.88
N LYS A 68 41.52 -88.08 11.24
CA LYS A 68 42.61 -88.17 10.25
C LYS A 68 43.87 -88.87 10.79
N ASP A 69 44.18 -88.70 12.07
CA ASP A 69 45.42 -89.22 12.68
C ASP A 69 45.30 -90.72 12.98
N VAL A 70 44.08 -91.19 13.22
CA VAL A 70 43.74 -92.61 13.46
C VAL A 70 43.10 -93.28 12.24
N ARG A 71 42.89 -92.57 11.12
CA ARG A 71 42.21 -93.07 9.92
C ARG A 71 42.85 -94.33 9.33
N ARG A 72 44.18 -94.43 9.36
CA ARG A 72 44.92 -95.63 8.92
C ARG A 72 44.62 -96.86 9.78
N LEU A 73 44.31 -96.65 11.06
CA LEU A 73 43.92 -97.71 12.00
C LEU A 73 42.44 -98.07 11.84
N LEU A 74 41.58 -97.07 11.63
CA LEU A 74 40.14 -97.25 11.37
C LEU A 74 39.86 -98.05 10.10
N LEU A 75 40.69 -97.88 9.05
CA LEU A 75 40.51 -98.52 7.74
C LEU A 75 41.35 -99.79 7.54
N ASN A 76 42.07 -100.26 8.57
CA ASN A 76 42.87 -101.47 8.47
C ASN A 76 41.99 -102.72 8.72
N PRO A 77 41.89 -103.67 7.76
CA PRO A 77 41.07 -104.88 7.91
C PRO A 77 41.50 -105.80 9.07
N PHE A 78 42.71 -105.61 9.62
CA PHE A 78 43.21 -106.32 10.81
C PHE A 78 43.38 -105.39 12.04
N GLY A 79 42.86 -104.15 11.99
CA GLY A 79 43.03 -103.14 13.05
C GLY A 79 42.51 -103.61 14.41
N HIS A 80 41.37 -104.31 14.46
CA HIS A 80 40.81 -104.87 15.69
C HIS A 80 41.71 -105.94 16.35
N ALA A 81 42.49 -106.69 15.57
CA ALA A 81 43.40 -107.70 16.09
C ALA A 81 44.70 -107.08 16.63
N LEU A 82 45.22 -106.03 15.97
CA LEU A 82 46.40 -105.30 16.42
C LEU A 82 46.14 -104.49 17.71
N MET A 83 44.94 -103.93 17.88
CA MET A 83 44.61 -103.10 19.05
C MET A 83 44.21 -103.90 20.30
N ARG A 84 43.88 -105.20 20.16
CA ARG A 84 43.68 -106.11 21.31
C ARG A 84 45.00 -106.66 21.90
N ASN A 85 46.13 -106.41 21.23
CA ASN A 85 47.44 -106.77 21.75
C ASN A 85 47.89 -105.71 22.77
N PRO A 86 48.15 -106.06 24.05
CA PRO A 86 48.58 -105.10 25.08
C PRO A 86 49.87 -104.33 24.72
N ALA A 87 50.70 -104.87 23.83
CA ALA A 87 51.90 -104.20 23.34
C ALA A 87 51.65 -103.15 22.23
N TYR A 88 50.49 -103.22 21.54
CA TYR A 88 50.10 -102.29 20.46
C TYR A 88 48.90 -101.41 20.81
N GLY A 89 48.05 -101.80 21.76
CA GLY A 89 46.97 -101.00 22.35
C GLY A 89 47.49 -99.92 23.28
N SER A 90 48.44 -99.12 22.79
CA SER A 90 49.08 -98.05 23.54
C SER A 90 48.06 -96.98 23.96
N ALA A 91 48.34 -96.35 25.10
CA ALA A 91 47.57 -95.23 25.62
C ALA A 91 47.42 -94.14 24.54
N ILE A 92 46.25 -93.49 24.49
CA ILE A 92 45.98 -92.43 23.50
C ILE A 92 46.90 -91.21 23.62
N ALA A 93 47.66 -91.10 24.71
CA ALA A 93 48.57 -89.99 25.04
C ALA A 93 49.48 -89.54 23.87
N ALA A 94 50.02 -90.48 23.08
CA ALA A 94 50.90 -90.15 21.94
C ALA A 94 50.16 -89.55 20.73
N HIS A 95 48.82 -89.64 20.69
CA HIS A 95 47.97 -89.21 19.59
C HIS A 95 47.09 -87.99 19.95
N ILE A 96 47.22 -87.47 21.19
CA ILE A 96 46.55 -86.23 21.59
C ILE A 96 47.21 -85.06 20.85
N ARG A 97 46.39 -84.31 20.11
CA ARG A 97 46.81 -83.08 19.44
C ARG A 97 46.18 -81.86 20.10
N PRO A 98 46.87 -80.71 20.09
CA PRO A 98 46.25 -79.46 20.52
C PRO A 98 45.07 -79.15 19.60
N CYS A 99 43.90 -78.91 20.19
CA CYS A 99 42.70 -78.49 19.49
C CYS A 99 42.35 -77.07 19.97
N PRO A 100 41.98 -76.13 19.07
CA PRO A 100 41.57 -74.80 19.49
C PRO A 100 40.40 -74.89 20.45
N GLN A 101 40.42 -74.04 21.46
CA GLN A 101 39.38 -73.94 22.47
C GLN A 101 38.86 -72.52 22.53
N ALA A 102 37.54 -72.37 22.59
CA ALA A 102 36.89 -71.09 22.81
C ALA A 102 35.77 -71.25 23.84
N GLU A 103 35.52 -70.20 24.61
CA GLU A 103 34.45 -70.23 25.60
C GLU A 103 33.11 -70.04 24.89
N VAL A 104 32.12 -70.89 25.15
CA VAL A 104 30.81 -70.85 24.48
C VAL A 104 30.05 -69.54 24.68
N ASP A 105 30.37 -68.80 25.74
CA ASP A 105 29.76 -67.50 26.04
C ASP A 105 30.42 -66.34 25.25
N GLN A 106 31.48 -66.59 24.47
CA GLN A 106 32.10 -65.61 23.58
C GLN A 106 31.25 -65.37 22.31
N ASP A 107 31.37 -64.17 21.73
CA ASP A 107 30.75 -63.86 20.44
C ASP A 107 31.23 -64.83 19.36
N ILE A 108 30.36 -65.15 18.41
CA ILE A 108 30.69 -66.05 17.30
C ILE A 108 31.88 -65.52 16.50
N GLY A 109 32.12 -64.20 16.48
CA GLY A 109 33.32 -63.61 15.90
C GLY A 109 34.61 -63.98 16.63
N ALA A 110 34.61 -63.92 17.96
CA ALA A 110 35.76 -64.36 18.74
C ALA A 110 36.02 -65.87 18.61
N VAL A 111 34.96 -66.67 18.50
CA VAL A 111 35.04 -68.10 18.18
C VAL A 111 35.68 -68.35 16.81
N LEU A 112 35.26 -67.61 15.77
CA LEU A 112 35.83 -67.70 14.43
C LEU A 112 37.28 -67.22 14.39
N ASP A 113 37.63 -66.16 15.13
CA ASP A 113 39.00 -65.66 15.20
C ASP A 113 39.94 -66.63 15.91
N ALA A 114 39.48 -67.26 17.01
CA ALA A 114 40.22 -68.32 17.70
C ALA A 114 40.46 -69.54 16.80
N TYR A 115 39.48 -69.90 15.95
CA TYR A 115 39.65 -70.95 14.96
C TYR A 115 40.64 -70.56 13.85
N ARG A 116 40.57 -69.33 13.33
CA ARG A 116 41.51 -68.81 12.32
C ARG A 116 42.95 -68.79 12.83
N ALA A 117 43.16 -68.45 14.10
CA ALA A 117 44.48 -68.44 14.72
C ALA A 117 45.11 -69.84 14.79
N ALA A 118 44.30 -70.90 14.81
CA ALA A 118 44.74 -72.29 15.01
C ALA A 118 44.96 -73.09 13.71
N SER A 119 45.01 -72.43 12.55
CA SER A 119 45.32 -72.95 11.20
C SER A 119 45.45 -74.48 11.05
N GLY A 120 44.49 -75.12 10.37
CA GLY A 120 44.62 -76.50 9.86
C GLY A 120 44.05 -77.62 10.74
N GLN A 121 43.16 -77.31 11.68
CA GLN A 121 42.50 -78.29 12.56
C GLN A 121 41.12 -78.71 12.03
N GLU A 122 40.68 -79.95 12.33
CA GLU A 122 39.43 -80.51 11.78
C GLU A 122 38.16 -80.13 12.60
N GLY A 123 38.35 -79.32 13.64
CA GLY A 123 37.28 -78.70 14.42
C GLY A 123 37.83 -78.03 15.67
N MET A 124 36.91 -77.60 16.54
CA MET A 124 37.19 -76.82 17.73
C MET A 124 36.40 -77.35 18.92
N ILE A 125 36.99 -77.28 20.11
CA ILE A 125 36.32 -77.58 21.36
C ILE A 125 35.76 -76.27 21.94
N LEU A 126 34.48 -76.28 22.31
CA LEU A 126 33.87 -75.20 23.06
C LEU A 126 33.82 -75.56 24.54
N THR A 127 34.27 -74.65 25.38
CA THR A 127 34.28 -74.80 26.83
C THR A 127 33.23 -73.92 27.50
N HIS A 128 32.71 -74.36 28.64
CA HIS A 128 31.93 -73.52 29.54
C HIS A 128 32.54 -73.60 30.93
N ARG A 129 33.01 -72.46 31.44
CA ARG A 129 33.82 -72.33 32.66
C ARG A 129 35.02 -73.27 32.67
N GLY A 130 35.70 -73.39 31.51
CA GLY A 130 36.86 -74.25 31.31
C GLY A 130 36.58 -75.76 31.27
N ARG A 131 35.30 -76.19 31.25
CA ARG A 131 34.91 -77.60 31.06
C ARG A 131 34.42 -77.84 29.65
N LEU A 132 34.64 -79.04 29.12
CA LEU A 132 34.12 -79.46 27.82
C LEU A 132 32.61 -79.25 27.77
N PHE A 133 32.14 -78.47 26.79
CA PHE A 133 30.72 -78.20 26.58
C PHE A 133 30.26 -78.67 25.20
N ALA A 134 30.99 -78.33 24.14
CA ALA A 134 30.61 -78.73 22.80
C ALA A 134 31.82 -79.00 21.90
N VAL A 135 31.59 -79.71 20.79
CA VAL A 135 32.59 -79.91 19.73
C VAL A 135 31.97 -79.49 18.42
N VAL A 136 32.66 -78.63 17.68
CA VAL A 136 32.20 -78.12 16.39
C VAL A 136 33.19 -78.54 15.32
N ALA A 137 32.72 -79.28 14.31
CA ALA A 137 33.55 -79.68 13.18
C ALA A 137 33.83 -78.51 12.23
N ASN A 138 34.95 -78.55 11.50
CA ASN A 138 35.35 -77.51 10.55
C ASN A 138 34.22 -77.09 9.58
N ARG A 139 33.47 -78.05 9.01
CA ARG A 139 32.35 -77.77 8.09
C ARG A 139 31.30 -76.84 8.70
N ARG A 140 31.00 -77.02 9.99
CA ARG A 140 30.02 -76.19 10.70
C ARG A 140 30.58 -74.80 10.97
N ILE A 141 31.85 -74.70 11.36
CA ILE A 141 32.54 -73.41 11.57
C ILE A 141 32.56 -72.59 10.27
N VAL A 142 32.85 -73.21 9.13
CA VAL A 142 32.81 -72.56 7.80
C VAL A 142 31.37 -72.12 7.44
N SER A 143 30.35 -72.95 7.69
CA SER A 143 28.94 -72.56 7.48
C SER A 143 28.56 -71.32 8.27
N LEU A 144 28.95 -71.26 9.54
CA LEU A 144 28.68 -70.13 10.43
C LEU A 144 29.42 -68.85 9.98
N ALA A 145 30.64 -68.99 9.44
CA ALA A 145 31.37 -67.86 8.86
C ALA A 145 30.64 -67.29 7.63
N VAL A 146 30.19 -68.15 6.71
CA VAL A 146 29.43 -67.74 5.51
C VAL A 146 28.08 -67.12 5.87
N GLU A 147 27.35 -67.69 6.82
CA GLU A 147 26.08 -67.14 7.31
C GLU A 147 26.26 -65.73 7.90
N ARG A 148 27.32 -65.52 8.68
CA ARG A 148 27.65 -64.21 9.25
C ARG A 148 28.03 -63.19 8.17
N GLU A 149 28.89 -63.56 7.23
CA GLU A 149 29.26 -62.68 6.10
C GLU A 149 28.03 -62.30 5.27
N LEU A 150 27.13 -63.25 5.03
CA LEU A 150 25.88 -63.00 4.30
C LEU A 150 24.95 -62.04 5.07
N ILE A 151 24.84 -62.19 6.39
CA ILE A 151 24.07 -61.27 7.24
C ILE A 151 24.70 -59.87 7.22
N GLN A 152 26.02 -59.77 7.34
CA GLN A 152 26.74 -58.49 7.29
C GLN A 152 26.62 -57.82 5.91
N ALA A 153 26.80 -58.56 4.82
CA ALA A 153 26.63 -58.07 3.46
C ALA A 153 25.20 -57.60 3.19
N ARG A 154 24.19 -58.36 3.64
CA ARG A 154 22.77 -57.96 3.54
C ARG A 154 22.46 -56.73 4.38
N ALA A 155 23.00 -56.63 5.59
CA ALA A 155 22.83 -55.45 6.43
C ALA A 155 23.45 -54.20 5.79
N GLN A 156 24.65 -54.34 5.19
CA GLN A 156 25.32 -53.27 4.47
C GLN A 156 24.56 -52.85 3.20
N LEU A 157 24.06 -53.79 2.40
CA LEU A 157 23.22 -53.50 1.24
C LEU A 157 21.92 -52.79 1.62
N ARG A 158 21.23 -53.26 2.67
CA ARG A 158 20.03 -52.59 3.20
C ARG A 158 20.32 -51.18 3.70
N ARG A 159 21.47 -50.98 4.36
CA ARG A 159 21.91 -49.66 4.81
C ARG A 159 22.18 -48.75 3.61
N SER A 160 22.92 -49.23 2.61
CA SER A 160 23.21 -48.48 1.38
C SER A 160 21.92 -48.08 0.65
N GLY A 161 21.00 -49.02 0.42
CA GLY A 161 19.72 -48.72 -0.23
C GLY A 161 18.83 -47.76 0.56
N ARG A 162 18.87 -47.80 1.91
CA ARG A 162 18.20 -46.78 2.75
C ARG A 162 18.84 -45.40 2.61
N ILE A 163 20.17 -45.33 2.58
CA ILE A 163 20.90 -44.06 2.39
C ILE A 163 20.57 -43.48 1.02
N GLU A 164 20.57 -44.31 -0.03
CA GLU A 164 20.25 -43.87 -1.40
C GLU A 164 18.81 -43.36 -1.51
N ALA A 165 17.84 -44.10 -0.97
CA ALA A 165 16.44 -43.69 -0.96
C ALA A 165 16.23 -42.38 -0.16
N ALA A 166 16.84 -42.27 1.03
CA ALA A 166 16.77 -41.06 1.84
C ALA A 166 17.46 -39.87 1.14
N SER A 167 18.58 -40.12 0.45
CA SER A 167 19.33 -39.11 -0.30
C SER A 167 18.54 -38.60 -1.50
N SER A 168 17.89 -39.48 -2.26
CA SER A 168 17.02 -39.10 -3.38
C SER A 168 15.78 -38.33 -2.93
N GLN A 169 15.17 -38.73 -1.80
CA GLN A 169 14.07 -37.98 -1.20
C GLN A 169 14.51 -36.58 -0.76
N PHE A 170 15.69 -36.48 -0.11
CA PHE A 170 16.27 -35.21 0.31
C PHE A 170 16.57 -34.31 -0.90
N GLU A 171 17.17 -34.85 -1.98
CA GLU A 171 17.42 -34.15 -3.24
C GLU A 171 16.14 -33.51 -3.78
N THR A 172 15.08 -34.31 -3.86
CA THR A 172 13.79 -33.88 -4.41
C THR A 172 13.16 -32.78 -3.55
N GLN A 173 13.23 -32.90 -2.22
CA GLN A 173 12.68 -31.91 -1.30
C GLN A 173 13.45 -30.58 -1.35
N VAL A 174 14.78 -30.62 -1.38
CA VAL A 174 15.60 -29.40 -1.47
C VAL A 174 15.43 -28.74 -2.84
N ALA A 175 15.41 -29.50 -3.94
CA ALA A 175 15.17 -28.94 -5.28
C ALA A 175 13.79 -28.27 -5.38
N ALA A 176 12.74 -28.88 -4.81
CA ALA A 176 11.41 -28.29 -4.75
C ALA A 176 11.37 -27.00 -3.92
N LEU A 177 12.07 -26.99 -2.78
CA LEU A 177 12.19 -25.80 -1.93
C LEU A 177 12.94 -24.67 -2.66
N ALA A 178 14.08 -24.98 -3.27
CA ALA A 178 14.86 -24.01 -4.05
C ALA A 178 14.06 -23.43 -5.23
N GLY A 179 13.31 -24.28 -5.95
CA GLY A 179 12.40 -23.83 -7.01
C GLY A 179 11.28 -22.92 -6.50
N THR A 180 10.74 -23.21 -5.32
CA THR A 180 9.72 -22.37 -4.66
C THR A 180 10.31 -21.03 -4.25
N LEU A 181 11.50 -21.01 -3.63
CA LEU A 181 12.20 -19.78 -3.23
C LEU A 181 12.57 -18.91 -4.45
N SER A 182 13.03 -19.53 -5.54
CA SER A 182 13.31 -18.86 -6.80
C SER A 182 12.07 -18.17 -7.38
N THR A 183 10.94 -18.90 -7.43
CA THR A 183 9.66 -18.36 -7.91
C THR A 183 9.15 -17.22 -7.03
N LEU A 184 9.21 -17.38 -5.70
CA LEU A 184 8.82 -16.33 -4.75
C LEU A 184 9.69 -15.09 -4.90
N SER A 185 11.00 -15.25 -5.07
CA SER A 185 11.94 -14.14 -5.29
C SER A 185 11.61 -13.37 -6.56
N GLN A 186 11.33 -14.07 -7.68
CA GLN A 186 10.93 -13.40 -8.92
C GLN A 186 9.62 -12.63 -8.75
N ARG A 187 8.64 -13.18 -8.02
CA ARG A 187 7.38 -12.49 -7.70
C ARG A 187 7.60 -11.25 -6.82
N ILE A 188 8.48 -11.33 -5.82
CA ILE A 188 8.85 -10.16 -4.99
C ILE A 188 9.52 -9.09 -5.87
N GLY A 189 10.48 -9.47 -6.72
CA GLY A 189 11.17 -8.53 -7.62
C GLY A 189 10.21 -7.81 -8.57
N THR A 190 9.27 -8.54 -9.18
CA THR A 190 8.24 -7.94 -10.06
C THR A 190 7.28 -7.02 -9.29
N HIS A 191 6.82 -7.40 -8.10
CA HIS A 191 5.97 -6.54 -7.26
C HIS A 191 6.69 -5.30 -6.74
N ALA A 192 7.96 -5.45 -6.37
CA ALA A 192 8.83 -4.35 -6.01
C ALA A 192 8.98 -3.36 -7.17
N GLY A 193 9.33 -3.85 -8.37
CA GLY A 193 9.43 -3.02 -9.58
C GLY A 193 8.13 -2.26 -9.88
N ALA A 194 6.98 -2.95 -9.85
CA ALA A 194 5.68 -2.31 -10.04
C ALA A 194 5.36 -1.26 -8.96
N THR A 195 5.79 -1.49 -7.72
CA THR A 195 5.61 -0.53 -6.62
C THR A 195 6.47 0.71 -6.82
N ALA A 196 7.72 0.55 -7.24
CA ALA A 196 8.59 1.69 -7.57
C ALA A 196 8.02 2.54 -8.72
N VAL A 197 7.50 1.91 -9.78
CA VAL A 197 6.86 2.64 -10.90
C VAL A 197 5.63 3.41 -10.43
N ARG A 198 4.74 2.79 -9.65
CA ARG A 198 3.55 3.48 -9.10
C ARG A 198 3.91 4.61 -8.16
N ALA A 199 4.95 4.43 -7.34
CA ALA A 199 5.43 5.46 -6.44
C ALA A 199 6.00 6.66 -7.22
N ALA A 200 6.79 6.42 -8.27
CA ALA A 200 7.28 7.48 -9.16
C ALA A 200 6.12 8.24 -9.83
N ASP A 201 5.14 7.54 -10.41
CA ASP A 201 3.93 8.16 -10.99
C ASP A 201 3.16 9.01 -9.96
N THR A 202 3.04 8.51 -8.73
CA THR A 202 2.40 9.25 -7.63
C THR A 202 3.16 10.54 -7.31
N GLY A 203 4.50 10.50 -7.31
CA GLY A 203 5.34 11.68 -7.14
C GLY A 203 5.17 12.72 -8.26
N ASP A 204 5.17 12.29 -9.53
CA ASP A 204 4.98 13.18 -10.68
C ASP A 204 3.58 13.84 -10.68
N ARG A 205 2.55 13.06 -10.32
CA ARG A 205 1.19 13.58 -10.16
C ARG A 205 1.09 14.56 -8.99
N ALA A 206 1.76 14.28 -7.88
CA ALA A 206 1.81 15.20 -6.74
C ALA A 206 2.46 16.53 -7.15
N ALA A 207 3.57 16.50 -7.89
CA ALA A 207 4.21 17.71 -8.43
C ALA A 207 3.27 18.52 -9.34
N THR A 208 2.49 17.85 -10.18
CA THR A 208 1.48 18.51 -11.03
C THR A 208 0.39 19.20 -10.20
N VAL A 209 -0.07 18.55 -9.12
CA VAL A 209 -1.05 19.13 -8.18
C VAL A 209 -0.48 20.35 -7.45
N ALA A 210 0.77 20.29 -6.99
CA ALA A 210 1.43 21.45 -6.38
C ALA A 210 1.55 22.63 -7.35
N ALA A 211 1.91 22.37 -8.61
CA ALA A 211 1.96 23.41 -9.63
C ALA A 211 0.59 24.07 -9.84
N ALA A 212 -0.47 23.26 -9.92
CA ALA A 212 -1.84 23.77 -10.03
C ALA A 212 -2.26 24.59 -8.80
N ALA A 213 -2.00 24.11 -7.58
CA ALA A 213 -2.32 24.82 -6.35
C ALA A 213 -1.56 26.16 -6.22
N SER A 214 -0.29 26.18 -6.61
CA SER A 214 0.53 27.39 -6.67
C SER A 214 -0.02 28.40 -7.69
N GLN A 215 -0.37 27.94 -8.89
CA GLN A 215 -1.01 28.78 -9.90
C GLN A 215 -2.36 29.34 -9.44
N THR A 216 -3.19 28.53 -8.76
CA THR A 216 -4.44 28.99 -8.15
C THR A 216 -4.18 30.08 -7.13
N SER A 217 -3.19 29.90 -6.25
CA SER A 217 -2.82 30.91 -5.23
C SER A 217 -2.36 32.23 -5.86
N LEU A 218 -1.58 32.17 -6.94
CA LEU A 218 -1.19 33.36 -7.71
C LEU A 218 -2.41 34.03 -8.37
N GLY A 219 -3.33 33.24 -8.94
CA GLY A 219 -4.58 33.75 -9.49
C GLY A 219 -5.45 34.46 -8.44
N MET A 220 -5.51 33.91 -7.22
CA MET A 220 -6.23 34.50 -6.10
C MET A 220 -5.64 35.85 -5.67
N ASN A 221 -4.32 36.01 -5.66
CA ASN A 221 -3.67 37.31 -5.41
C ASN A 221 -4.10 38.37 -6.44
N GLY A 222 -4.27 37.97 -7.70
CA GLY A 222 -4.83 38.85 -8.73
C GLY A 222 -6.25 39.30 -8.38
N ILE A 223 -7.12 38.34 -8.00
CA ILE A 223 -8.51 38.64 -7.60
C ILE A 223 -8.54 39.57 -6.38
N ALA A 224 -7.65 39.37 -5.39
CA ALA A 224 -7.53 40.26 -4.23
C ALA A 224 -7.24 41.71 -4.65
N GLU A 225 -6.29 41.91 -5.56
CA GLU A 225 -5.94 43.24 -6.06
C GLU A 225 -7.11 43.88 -6.82
N HIS A 226 -7.79 43.12 -7.70
CA HIS A 226 -9.01 43.58 -8.36
C HIS A 226 -10.13 43.92 -7.36
N GLY A 227 -10.26 43.16 -6.28
CA GLY A 227 -11.18 43.43 -5.18
C GLY A 227 -10.87 44.75 -4.47
N ARG A 228 -9.59 45.04 -4.22
CA ARG A 228 -9.13 46.32 -3.65
C ARG A 228 -9.45 47.50 -4.58
N MET A 229 -9.17 47.36 -5.87
CA MET A 229 -9.52 48.37 -6.87
C MET A 229 -11.03 48.62 -6.95
N LEU A 230 -11.86 47.59 -6.85
CA LEU A 230 -13.32 47.73 -6.79
C LEU A 230 -13.77 48.48 -5.53
N ALA A 231 -13.16 48.18 -4.37
CA ALA A 231 -13.48 48.89 -3.13
C ALA A 231 -13.18 50.40 -3.24
N ASP A 232 -12.06 50.77 -3.84
CA ASP A 232 -11.68 52.16 -4.12
C ASP A 232 -12.66 52.81 -5.10
N ALA A 233 -13.03 52.11 -6.18
CA ALA A 233 -14.02 52.59 -7.14
C ALA A 233 -15.39 52.84 -6.50
N PHE A 234 -15.86 51.96 -5.61
CA PHE A 234 -17.11 52.17 -4.89
C PHE A 234 -17.07 53.34 -3.92
N ALA A 235 -15.92 53.59 -3.28
CA ALA A 235 -15.74 54.77 -2.44
C ALA A 235 -15.85 56.06 -3.27
N ALA A 236 -15.25 56.08 -4.47
CA ALA A 236 -15.35 57.20 -5.39
C ALA A 236 -16.79 57.42 -5.88
N ILE A 237 -17.50 56.35 -6.29
CA ILE A 237 -18.90 56.44 -6.72
C ILE A 237 -19.79 56.99 -5.59
N ASN A 238 -19.64 56.51 -4.36
CA ASN A 238 -20.40 57.04 -3.22
C ASN A 238 -20.16 58.54 -3.00
N SER A 239 -18.90 58.99 -3.12
CA SER A 239 -18.56 60.42 -3.01
C SER A 239 -19.22 61.25 -4.13
N ASP A 240 -19.17 60.75 -5.37
CA ASP A 240 -19.78 61.41 -6.52
C ASP A 240 -21.30 61.44 -6.44
N THR A 241 -21.95 60.36 -5.99
CA THR A 241 -23.39 60.31 -5.77
C THR A 241 -23.82 61.27 -4.67
N ALA A 242 -23.08 61.35 -3.56
CA ALA A 242 -23.34 62.33 -2.51
C ALA A 242 -23.19 63.78 -3.02
N ARG A 243 -22.23 64.04 -3.91
CA ARG A 243 -22.07 65.35 -4.56
C ARG A 243 -23.23 65.66 -5.51
N ALA A 244 -23.70 64.68 -6.28
CA ALA A 244 -24.85 64.83 -7.16
C ALA A 244 -26.14 65.13 -6.38
N LYS A 245 -26.35 64.47 -5.23
CA LYS A 245 -27.49 64.73 -4.35
C LYS A 245 -27.52 66.16 -3.83
N ARG A 246 -26.38 66.67 -3.33
CA ARG A 246 -26.25 68.08 -2.91
C ARG A 246 -26.48 69.07 -4.04
N ALA A 247 -26.00 68.76 -5.25
CA ALA A 247 -26.23 69.60 -6.42
C ALA A 247 -27.72 69.64 -6.82
N ALA A 248 -28.40 68.49 -6.74
CA ALA A 248 -29.84 68.40 -6.96
C ALA A 248 -30.63 69.21 -5.92
N GLU A 249 -30.31 69.08 -4.63
CA GLU A 249 -30.93 69.86 -3.54
C GLU A 249 -30.76 71.38 -3.76
N HIS A 250 -29.55 71.80 -4.15
CA HIS A 250 -29.29 73.20 -4.47
C HIS A 250 -30.10 73.68 -5.69
N ALA A 251 -30.23 72.85 -6.74
CA ALA A 251 -31.03 73.17 -7.91
C ALA A 251 -32.53 73.29 -7.58
N VAL A 252 -33.08 72.45 -6.70
CA VAL A 252 -34.46 72.60 -6.20
C VAL A 252 -34.65 73.96 -5.54
N GLY A 253 -33.70 74.41 -4.72
CA GLY A 253 -33.73 75.74 -4.10
C GLY A 253 -33.80 76.86 -5.13
N LEU A 254 -32.93 76.83 -6.14
CA LEU A 254 -32.89 77.84 -7.21
C LEU A 254 -34.19 77.88 -8.02
N VAL A 255 -34.75 76.72 -8.37
CA VAL A 255 -36.02 76.66 -9.13
C VAL A 255 -37.18 77.18 -8.28
N GLY A 256 -37.21 76.85 -6.98
CA GLY A 256 -38.19 77.37 -6.03
C GLY A 256 -38.16 78.89 -5.91
N GLU A 257 -36.97 79.49 -5.83
CA GLU A 257 -36.78 80.95 -5.86
C GLU A 257 -37.25 81.56 -7.19
N GLY A 258 -36.89 80.95 -8.31
CA GLY A 258 -37.32 81.36 -9.64
C GLY A 258 -38.84 81.34 -9.80
N GLY A 259 -39.50 80.29 -9.32
CA GLY A 259 -40.95 80.18 -9.27
C GLY A 259 -41.60 81.27 -8.40
N ALA A 260 -41.00 81.62 -7.26
CA ALA A 260 -41.49 82.72 -6.42
C ALA A 260 -41.40 84.08 -7.12
N ARG A 261 -40.29 84.36 -7.82
CA ARG A 261 -40.12 85.58 -8.62
C ARG A 261 -41.13 85.64 -9.76
N MET A 262 -41.39 84.51 -10.41
CA MET A 262 -42.38 84.44 -11.49
C MET A 262 -43.80 84.74 -11.00
N ARG A 263 -44.19 84.19 -9.85
CA ARG A 263 -45.48 84.54 -9.19
C ARG A 263 -45.58 86.02 -8.86
N GLN A 264 -44.48 86.65 -8.46
CA GLN A 264 -44.45 88.10 -8.23
C GLN A 264 -44.62 88.90 -9.53
N LEU A 265 -43.91 88.52 -10.61
CA LEU A 265 -44.06 89.13 -11.93
C LEU A 265 -45.49 89.02 -12.45
N MET A 266 -46.13 87.87 -12.30
CA MET A 266 -47.53 87.65 -12.69
C MET A 266 -48.47 88.62 -11.96
N ARG A 267 -48.31 88.79 -10.65
CA ARG A 267 -49.10 89.77 -9.87
C ARG A 267 -48.87 91.19 -10.33
N SER A 268 -47.63 91.57 -10.63
CA SER A 268 -47.31 92.90 -11.16
C SER A 268 -47.95 93.14 -12.52
N ALA A 269 -47.89 92.16 -13.43
CA ALA A 269 -48.51 92.24 -14.75
C ALA A 269 -50.04 92.39 -14.65
N GLN A 270 -50.70 91.62 -13.78
CA GLN A 270 -52.13 91.75 -13.49
C GLN A 270 -52.50 93.14 -12.92
N SER A 271 -51.65 93.70 -12.06
CA SER A 271 -51.85 95.06 -11.54
C SER A 271 -51.73 96.11 -12.64
N ILE A 272 -50.80 95.93 -13.60
CA ILE A 272 -50.65 96.83 -14.75
C ILE A 272 -51.87 96.74 -15.65
N ASP A 273 -52.37 95.53 -15.92
CA ASP A 273 -53.56 95.31 -16.73
C ASP A 273 -54.79 96.04 -16.16
N ALA A 274 -54.98 95.96 -14.83
CA ALA A 274 -56.04 96.70 -14.13
C ALA A 274 -55.92 98.23 -14.29
N VAL A 275 -54.70 98.77 -14.27
CA VAL A 275 -54.46 100.21 -14.49
C VAL A 275 -54.72 100.61 -15.94
N ILE A 276 -54.33 99.78 -16.91
CA ILE A 276 -54.59 100.04 -18.34
C ILE A 276 -56.09 100.00 -18.64
N ALA A 277 -56.82 99.06 -18.05
CA ALA A 277 -58.28 98.99 -18.16
C ALA A 277 -58.94 100.30 -17.69
N LEU A 278 -58.51 100.82 -16.53
CA LEU A 278 -58.98 102.12 -16.02
C LEU A 278 -58.62 103.28 -16.96
N ILE A 279 -57.42 103.30 -17.55
CA ILE A 279 -57.04 104.32 -18.55
C ILE A 279 -57.94 104.25 -19.78
N GLY A 280 -58.26 103.03 -20.24
CA GLY A 280 -59.20 102.81 -21.34
C GLY A 280 -60.60 103.34 -21.02
N GLU A 281 -61.11 103.10 -19.81
CA GLU A 281 -62.39 103.65 -19.33
C GLU A 281 -62.37 105.19 -19.28
N ILE A 282 -61.31 105.78 -18.74
CA ILE A 282 -61.13 107.24 -18.68
C ILE A 282 -61.07 107.82 -20.10
N ALA A 283 -60.30 107.22 -21.01
CA ALA A 283 -60.24 107.65 -22.41
C ALA A 283 -61.61 107.60 -23.09
N GLY A 284 -62.40 106.57 -22.82
CA GLY A 284 -63.80 106.47 -23.26
C GLY A 284 -64.69 107.59 -22.72
N GLN A 285 -64.60 107.89 -21.42
CA GLN A 285 -65.32 109.00 -20.80
C GLN A 285 -64.90 110.37 -21.36
N VAL A 286 -63.60 110.61 -21.53
CA VAL A 286 -63.07 111.86 -22.10
C VAL A 286 -63.52 112.02 -23.55
N ASN A 287 -63.53 110.95 -24.35
CA ASN A 287 -64.04 110.98 -25.72
C ASN A 287 -65.53 111.33 -25.78
N LEU A 288 -66.36 110.82 -24.84
CA LEU A 288 -67.77 111.19 -24.72
C LEU A 288 -67.96 112.65 -24.28
N LEU A 289 -67.18 113.12 -23.30
CA LEU A 289 -67.18 114.52 -22.87
C LEU A 289 -66.80 115.47 -24.02
N ALA A 290 -65.75 115.12 -24.78
CA ALA A 290 -65.30 115.88 -25.93
C ALA A 290 -66.34 115.90 -27.05
N LEU A 291 -67.02 114.77 -27.30
CA LEU A 291 -68.13 114.70 -28.25
C LEU A 291 -69.28 115.63 -27.84
N ASN A 292 -69.68 115.60 -26.57
CA ASN A 292 -70.71 116.50 -26.04
C ASN A 292 -70.30 117.98 -26.18
N ALA A 293 -69.03 118.29 -25.94
CA ALA A 293 -68.48 119.63 -26.13
C ALA A 293 -68.50 120.06 -27.61
N THR A 294 -68.17 119.17 -28.55
CA THR A 294 -68.27 119.45 -30.00
C THR A 294 -69.72 119.71 -30.42
N ILE A 295 -70.70 118.97 -29.87
CA ILE A 295 -72.13 119.18 -30.12
C ILE A 295 -72.57 120.56 -29.63
N GLU A 296 -72.21 120.94 -28.41
CA GLU A 296 -72.62 122.23 -27.83
C GLU A 296 -71.89 123.40 -28.51
N ALA A 297 -70.64 123.22 -28.91
CA ALA A 297 -69.90 124.20 -29.71
C ALA A 297 -70.51 124.42 -31.10
N ALA A 298 -71.00 123.36 -31.76
CA ALA A 298 -71.76 123.47 -33.00
C ALA A 298 -73.10 124.20 -32.80
N ARG A 299 -73.73 124.01 -31.64
CA ARG A 299 -74.99 124.67 -31.25
C ARG A 299 -74.84 126.18 -31.03
N ALA A 300 -73.65 126.62 -30.60
CA ALA A 300 -73.30 128.03 -30.40
C ALA A 300 -72.97 128.79 -31.72
N GLY A 301 -72.94 128.12 -32.88
CA GLY A 301 -72.72 128.76 -34.18
C GLY A 301 -71.32 129.37 -34.35
N GLU A 302 -71.23 130.59 -34.89
CA GLU A 302 -69.95 131.30 -35.14
C GLU A 302 -69.13 131.53 -33.86
N ALA A 303 -69.78 131.74 -32.71
CA ALA A 303 -69.11 131.96 -31.41
C ALA A 303 -68.42 130.70 -30.85
N GLY A 304 -68.85 129.50 -31.30
CA GLY A 304 -68.34 128.21 -30.83
C GLY A 304 -67.13 127.66 -31.60
N ARG A 305 -66.70 128.30 -32.70
CA ARG A 305 -65.65 127.78 -33.61
C ARG A 305 -64.34 127.42 -32.88
N GLY A 306 -63.86 128.27 -31.99
CA GLY A 306 -62.64 128.00 -31.21
C GLY A 306 -62.79 126.81 -30.26
N PHE A 307 -63.96 126.67 -29.63
CA PHE A 307 -64.30 125.54 -28.76
C PHE A 307 -64.40 124.22 -29.53
N THR A 308 -64.97 124.25 -30.75
CA THR A 308 -65.04 123.07 -31.63
C THR A 308 -63.65 122.51 -31.96
N VAL A 309 -62.66 123.37 -32.21
CA VAL A 309 -61.28 122.94 -32.49
C VAL A 309 -60.68 122.24 -31.27
N VAL A 310 -60.81 122.84 -30.08
CA VAL A 310 -60.30 122.24 -28.83
C VAL A 310 -61.01 120.92 -28.52
N ALA A 311 -62.34 120.86 -28.67
CA ALA A 311 -63.11 119.64 -28.43
C ALA A 311 -62.71 118.51 -29.39
N ASN A 312 -62.45 118.82 -30.67
CA ASN A 312 -61.96 117.84 -31.63
C ASN A 312 -60.53 117.36 -31.31
N GLU A 313 -59.65 118.24 -30.84
CA GLU A 313 -58.30 117.87 -30.42
C GLU A 313 -58.33 116.95 -29.19
N VAL A 314 -59.15 117.28 -28.17
CA VAL A 314 -59.36 116.43 -26.98
C VAL A 314 -59.95 115.07 -27.38
N LYS A 315 -60.90 115.05 -28.33
CA LYS A 315 -61.48 113.81 -28.86
C LYS A 315 -60.42 112.95 -29.56
N ALA A 316 -59.54 113.56 -30.36
CA ALA A 316 -58.44 112.87 -31.03
C ALA A 316 -57.43 112.29 -30.04
N LEU A 317 -57.03 113.07 -29.03
CA LEU A 317 -56.15 112.64 -27.94
C LEU A 317 -56.76 111.48 -27.13
N ALA A 318 -58.05 111.54 -26.81
CA ALA A 318 -58.75 110.47 -26.11
C ALA A 318 -58.80 109.17 -26.93
N SER A 319 -59.06 109.27 -28.24
CA SER A 319 -59.02 108.12 -29.15
C SER A 319 -57.61 107.52 -29.26
N GLN A 320 -56.58 108.37 -29.35
CA GLN A 320 -55.17 107.93 -29.31
C GLN A 320 -54.83 107.24 -27.99
N ALA A 321 -55.28 107.78 -26.85
CA ALA A 321 -55.07 107.18 -25.54
C ALA A 321 -55.74 105.81 -25.42
N GLY A 322 -56.98 105.66 -25.87
CA GLY A 322 -57.68 104.37 -25.90
C GLY A 322 -57.00 103.34 -26.81
N THR A 323 -56.54 103.77 -27.99
CA THR A 323 -55.78 102.91 -28.92
C THR A 323 -54.44 102.49 -28.32
N ALA A 324 -53.73 103.41 -27.66
CA ALA A 324 -52.48 103.12 -26.97
C ALA A 324 -52.70 102.15 -25.80
N ALA A 325 -53.74 102.36 -24.99
CA ALA A 325 -54.12 101.45 -23.91
C ALA A 325 -54.37 100.03 -24.43
N GLY A 326 -55.16 99.88 -25.51
CA GLY A 326 -55.41 98.58 -26.12
C GLY A 326 -54.13 97.87 -26.61
N ARG A 327 -53.18 98.61 -27.19
CA ARG A 327 -51.87 98.05 -27.58
C ARG A 327 -51.06 97.57 -26.37
N ILE A 328 -51.07 98.32 -25.26
CA ILE A 328 -50.36 97.93 -24.04
C ILE A 328 -51.03 96.68 -23.42
N THR A 329 -52.37 96.58 -23.44
CA THR A 329 -53.08 95.36 -23.01
C THR A 329 -52.60 94.13 -23.77
N THR A 330 -52.45 94.21 -25.10
CA THR A 330 -51.90 93.10 -25.89
C THR A 330 -50.48 92.73 -25.45
N HIS A 331 -49.60 93.71 -25.21
CA HIS A 331 -48.24 93.44 -24.73
C HIS A 331 -48.20 92.85 -23.32
N VAL A 332 -49.10 93.27 -22.41
CA VAL A 332 -49.20 92.68 -21.07
C VAL A 332 -49.68 91.23 -21.15
N ALA A 333 -50.63 90.92 -22.04
CA ALA A 333 -51.06 89.55 -22.29
C ALA A 333 -49.90 88.67 -22.80
N GLU A 334 -49.10 89.16 -23.76
CA GLU A 334 -47.89 88.47 -24.25
C GLU A 334 -46.87 88.21 -23.12
N ILE A 335 -46.69 89.18 -22.21
CA ILE A 335 -45.81 89.02 -21.04
C ILE A 335 -46.37 87.95 -20.09
N CYS A 336 -47.67 87.95 -19.80
CA CYS A 336 -48.32 86.95 -18.97
C CYS A 336 -48.19 85.54 -19.55
N ASP A 337 -48.37 85.37 -20.87
CA ASP A 337 -48.16 84.10 -21.56
C ASP A 337 -46.70 83.63 -21.45
N GLY A 338 -45.74 84.54 -21.63
CA GLY A 338 -44.32 84.24 -21.44
C GLY A 338 -43.98 83.80 -20.01
N ILE A 339 -44.55 84.48 -19.01
CA ILE A 339 -44.44 84.12 -17.58
C ILE A 339 -44.99 82.70 -17.33
N ALA A 340 -46.16 82.38 -17.92
CA ALA A 340 -46.79 81.07 -17.78
C ALA A 340 -45.96 79.95 -18.44
N GLN A 341 -45.40 80.18 -19.63
CA GLN A 341 -44.52 79.20 -20.28
C GLN A 341 -43.28 78.90 -19.44
N VAL A 342 -42.62 79.94 -18.90
CA VAL A 342 -41.44 79.73 -18.06
C VAL A 342 -41.80 79.03 -16.74
N ALA A 343 -42.98 79.30 -16.16
CA ALA A 343 -43.47 78.55 -15.00
C ALA A 343 -43.65 77.06 -15.31
N GLY A 344 -44.25 76.71 -16.46
CA GLY A 344 -44.36 75.32 -16.90
C GLY A 344 -43.00 74.65 -17.12
N GLY A 345 -42.04 75.39 -17.70
CA GLY A 345 -40.65 74.92 -17.83
C GLY A 345 -39.97 74.63 -16.50
N HIS A 346 -40.21 75.45 -15.46
CA HIS A 346 -39.70 75.17 -14.12
C HIS A 346 -40.29 73.90 -13.50
N GLU A 347 -41.59 73.62 -13.68
CA GLU A 347 -42.20 72.38 -13.18
C GLU A 347 -41.61 71.12 -13.83
N GLU A 348 -41.22 71.20 -15.10
CA GLU A 348 -40.48 70.12 -15.77
C GLU A 348 -39.08 69.93 -15.19
N VAL A 349 -38.37 71.03 -14.92
CA VAL A 349 -37.06 71.00 -14.28
C VAL A 349 -37.14 70.42 -12.86
N GLU A 350 -38.13 70.80 -12.05
CA GLU A 350 -38.35 70.21 -10.72
C GLU A 350 -38.57 68.69 -10.79
N ARG A 351 -39.39 68.23 -11.74
CA ARG A 351 -39.62 66.79 -11.97
C ARG A 351 -38.33 66.07 -12.38
N ALA A 352 -37.52 66.67 -13.25
CA ALA A 352 -36.24 66.11 -13.66
C ALA A 352 -35.25 66.00 -12.49
N ILE A 353 -35.15 67.03 -11.64
CA ILE A 353 -34.29 67.03 -10.46
C ILE A 353 -34.76 65.99 -9.44
N ALA A 354 -36.07 65.87 -9.21
CA ALA A 354 -36.62 64.84 -8.32
C ALA A 354 -36.34 63.41 -8.84
N ALA A 355 -36.35 63.21 -10.16
CA ALA A 355 -35.95 61.94 -10.77
C ALA A 355 -34.44 61.67 -10.57
N MET A 356 -33.58 62.68 -10.71
CA MET A 356 -32.15 62.55 -10.41
C MET A 356 -31.89 62.15 -8.95
N ALA A 357 -32.61 62.73 -7.99
CA ALA A 357 -32.47 62.37 -6.58
C ALA A 357 -32.80 60.88 -6.33
N ARG A 358 -33.89 60.37 -6.91
CA ARG A 358 -34.26 58.94 -6.82
C ARG A 358 -33.23 58.01 -7.47
N LEU A 359 -32.62 58.44 -8.59
CA LEU A 359 -31.53 57.68 -9.22
C LEU A 359 -30.30 57.63 -8.31
N CYS A 360 -29.97 58.73 -7.63
CA CYS A 360 -28.87 58.75 -6.67
C CYS A 360 -29.10 57.74 -5.52
N ASP A 361 -30.29 57.71 -4.94
CA ASP A 361 -30.63 56.73 -3.88
C ASP A 361 -30.52 55.28 -4.39
N THR A 362 -30.95 55.03 -5.64
CA THR A 362 -30.83 53.70 -6.27
C THR A 362 -29.37 53.29 -6.45
N VAL A 363 -28.51 54.22 -6.88
CA VAL A 363 -27.07 53.99 -7.02
C VAL A 363 -26.42 53.71 -5.66
N GLU A 364 -26.76 54.46 -4.61
CA GLU A 364 -26.25 54.21 -3.24
C GLU A 364 -26.58 52.79 -2.77
N HIS A 365 -27.82 52.33 -2.96
CA HIS A 365 -28.22 50.97 -2.62
C HIS A 365 -27.48 49.90 -3.43
N ALA A 366 -27.31 50.11 -4.74
CA ALA A 366 -26.55 49.20 -5.59
C ALA A 366 -25.08 49.11 -5.15
N VAL A 367 -24.44 50.25 -4.86
CA VAL A 367 -23.06 50.31 -4.40
C VAL A 367 -22.89 49.65 -3.02
N ALA A 368 -23.84 49.83 -2.10
CA ALA A 368 -23.83 49.14 -0.81
C ALA A 368 -23.83 47.61 -0.97
N THR A 369 -24.72 47.09 -1.82
CA THR A 369 -24.83 45.65 -2.12
C THR A 369 -23.55 45.12 -2.78
N GLN A 370 -22.99 45.88 -3.70
CA GLN A 370 -21.76 45.53 -4.41
C GLN A 370 -20.55 45.49 -3.46
N ARG A 371 -20.47 46.42 -2.50
CA ARG A 371 -19.42 46.42 -1.46
C ARG A 371 -19.47 45.17 -0.58
N ASP A 372 -20.66 44.73 -0.18
CA ASP A 372 -20.81 43.51 0.62
C ASP A 372 -20.42 42.27 -0.20
N THR A 373 -20.76 42.24 -1.48
CA THR A 373 -20.30 41.19 -2.40
C THR A 373 -18.77 41.17 -2.53
N THR A 374 -18.12 42.33 -2.66
CA THR A 374 -16.66 42.41 -2.72
C THR A 374 -15.99 41.95 -1.43
N ARG A 375 -16.59 42.20 -0.26
CA ARG A 375 -16.10 41.66 1.01
C ARG A 375 -16.20 40.13 1.06
N LEU A 376 -17.30 39.56 0.57
CA LEU A 376 -17.44 38.11 0.48
C LEU A 376 -16.39 37.50 -0.45
N ILE A 377 -16.15 38.13 -1.61
CA ILE A 377 -15.08 37.71 -2.53
C ILE A 377 -13.72 37.73 -1.83
N ALA A 378 -13.40 38.78 -1.07
CA ALA A 378 -12.15 38.85 -0.33
C ALA A 378 -12.00 37.70 0.68
N ALA A 379 -13.06 37.37 1.42
CA ALA A 379 -13.06 36.24 2.35
C ALA A 379 -12.85 34.89 1.64
N THR A 380 -13.53 34.66 0.50
CA THR A 380 -13.34 33.46 -0.31
C THR A 380 -11.93 33.36 -0.88
N VAL A 381 -11.33 34.48 -1.26
CA VAL A 381 -9.95 34.55 -1.73
C VAL A 381 -8.98 34.11 -0.62
N ASP A 382 -9.11 34.63 0.60
CA ASP A 382 -8.28 34.25 1.74
C ASP A 382 -8.42 32.76 2.10
N GLU A 383 -9.65 32.25 2.09
CA GLU A 383 -9.93 30.82 2.31
C GLU A 383 -9.27 29.94 1.23
N THR A 384 -9.38 30.34 -0.04
CA THR A 384 -8.81 29.59 -1.17
C THR A 384 -7.28 29.59 -1.13
N VAL A 385 -6.65 30.71 -0.77
CA VAL A 385 -5.18 30.79 -0.58
C VAL A 385 -4.74 29.88 0.57
N SER A 386 -5.48 29.87 1.68
CA SER A 386 -5.20 28.99 2.81
C SER A 386 -5.34 27.51 2.44
N ALA A 387 -6.39 27.15 1.69
CA ALA A 387 -6.56 25.80 1.16
C ALA A 387 -5.44 25.41 0.19
N GLY A 388 -4.98 26.34 -0.66
CA GLY A 388 -3.84 26.13 -1.55
C GLY A 388 -2.55 25.81 -0.79
N ALA A 389 -2.32 26.49 0.34
CA ALA A 389 -1.17 26.22 1.21
C ALA A 389 -1.25 24.82 1.86
N LEU A 390 -2.44 24.39 2.31
CA LEU A 390 -2.64 23.04 2.84
C LEU A 390 -2.40 21.96 1.77
N ILE A 391 -2.89 22.18 0.54
CA ILE A 391 -2.63 21.26 -0.58
C ILE A 391 -1.13 21.14 -0.86
N ALA A 392 -0.38 22.24 -0.76
CA ALA A 392 1.07 22.21 -0.96
C ALA A 392 1.78 21.35 0.11
N ASP A 393 1.34 21.41 1.36
CA ASP A 393 1.88 20.56 2.45
C ASP A 393 1.53 19.09 2.25
N ASP A 394 0.27 18.78 1.91
CA ASP A 394 -0.18 17.42 1.57
C ASP A 394 0.62 16.84 0.39
N VAL A 395 0.88 17.64 -0.64
CA VAL A 395 1.72 17.23 -1.78
C VAL A 395 3.15 16.93 -1.35
N ALA A 396 3.72 17.72 -0.44
CA ALA A 396 5.06 17.44 0.09
C ALA A 396 5.09 16.11 0.86
N ALA A 397 4.06 15.84 1.67
CA ALA A 397 3.92 14.58 2.41
C ALA A 397 3.72 13.37 1.47
N ILE A 398 2.90 13.52 0.42
CA ILE A 398 2.71 12.49 -0.62
C ILE A 398 4.03 12.22 -1.36
N SER A 399 4.76 13.27 -1.74
CA SER A 399 6.05 13.13 -2.43
C SER A 399 7.08 12.41 -1.56
N GLY A 400 7.13 12.72 -0.25
CA GLY A 400 7.98 12.01 0.71
C GLY A 400 7.59 10.54 0.87
N SER A 401 6.29 10.24 0.91
CA SER A 401 5.77 8.87 0.99
C SER A 401 6.07 8.07 -0.28
N ALA A 402 5.93 8.69 -1.46
CA ALA A 402 6.33 8.10 -2.74
C ALA A 402 7.84 7.82 -2.81
N GLY A 403 8.67 8.74 -2.33
CA GLY A 403 10.11 8.53 -2.19
C GLY A 403 10.44 7.31 -1.30
N SER A 404 9.80 7.23 -0.13
CA SER A 404 9.98 6.12 0.81
C SER A 404 9.51 4.77 0.24
N ALA A 405 8.40 4.77 -0.50
CA ALA A 405 7.89 3.58 -1.19
C ALA A 405 8.84 3.11 -2.30
N THR A 406 9.45 4.05 -3.03
CA THR A 406 10.46 3.74 -4.05
C THR A 406 11.70 3.11 -3.43
N GLN A 407 12.20 3.66 -2.32
CA GLN A 407 13.32 3.07 -1.58
C GLN A 407 12.98 1.67 -1.06
N SER A 408 11.82 1.49 -0.43
CA SER A 408 11.38 0.19 0.09
C SER A 408 11.26 -0.85 -1.02
N ALA A 409 10.79 -0.44 -2.21
CA ALA A 409 10.75 -1.29 -3.39
C ALA A 409 12.16 -1.69 -3.86
N GLN A 410 13.13 -0.77 -3.87
CA GLN A 410 14.51 -1.09 -4.22
C GLN A 410 15.13 -2.08 -3.24
N GLU A 411 14.90 -1.90 -1.93
CA GLU A 411 15.36 -2.81 -0.89
C GLU A 411 14.74 -4.21 -1.03
N MET A 412 13.42 -4.29 -1.28
CA MET A 412 12.73 -5.56 -1.55
C MET A 412 13.28 -6.26 -2.79
N SER A 413 13.54 -5.52 -3.88
CA SER A 413 14.16 -6.07 -5.09
C SER A 413 15.56 -6.64 -4.81
N GLY A 414 16.38 -5.91 -4.04
CA GLY A 414 17.68 -6.38 -3.59
C GLY A 414 17.63 -7.62 -2.71
N LEU A 415 16.65 -7.70 -1.78
CA LEU A 415 16.40 -8.90 -0.98
C LEU A 415 15.97 -10.09 -1.84
N ALA A 416 15.08 -9.87 -2.81
CA ALA A 416 14.62 -10.91 -3.72
C ALA A 416 15.78 -11.49 -4.54
N ASN A 417 16.66 -10.63 -5.07
CA ASN A 417 17.85 -11.06 -5.80
C ASN A 417 18.81 -11.89 -4.93
N ARG A 418 18.94 -11.54 -3.63
CA ARG A 418 19.74 -12.33 -2.68
C ARG A 418 19.12 -13.70 -2.41
N ILE A 419 17.82 -13.78 -2.14
CA ILE A 419 17.12 -15.05 -1.92
C ILE A 419 17.22 -15.94 -3.17
N TYR A 420 17.08 -15.36 -4.36
CA TYR A 420 17.25 -16.09 -5.61
C TYR A 420 18.66 -16.69 -5.74
N ALA A 421 19.70 -15.91 -5.45
CA ALA A 421 21.09 -16.37 -5.47
C ALA A 421 21.36 -17.46 -4.43
N GLU A 422 20.87 -17.30 -3.19
CA GLU A 422 21.02 -18.29 -2.12
C GLU A 422 20.27 -19.59 -2.42
N ALA A 423 19.06 -19.52 -2.98
CA ALA A 423 18.31 -20.70 -3.41
C ALA A 423 19.04 -21.47 -4.53
N SER A 424 19.62 -20.75 -5.49
CA SER A 424 20.43 -21.35 -6.56
C SER A 424 21.72 -21.99 -6.02
N ALA A 425 22.38 -21.33 -5.07
CA ALA A 425 23.57 -21.87 -4.41
C ALA A 425 23.25 -23.12 -3.57
N LEU A 426 22.12 -23.15 -2.87
CA LEU A 426 21.66 -24.31 -2.09
C LEU A 426 21.37 -25.51 -2.99
N ASP A 427 20.65 -25.31 -4.11
CA ASP A 427 20.39 -26.39 -5.09
C ASP A 427 21.71 -26.95 -5.65
N GLY A 428 22.65 -26.08 -6.01
CA GLY A 428 23.98 -26.48 -6.48
C GLY A 428 24.80 -27.25 -5.44
N ALA A 429 24.84 -26.76 -4.19
CA ALA A 429 25.58 -27.38 -3.10
C ALA A 429 25.02 -28.78 -2.75
N VAL A 430 23.71 -28.95 -2.74
CA VAL A 430 23.08 -30.25 -2.48
C VAL A 430 23.33 -31.23 -3.63
N ARG A 431 23.25 -30.80 -4.89
CA ARG A 431 23.61 -31.65 -6.03
C ARG A 431 25.05 -32.11 -5.99
N SER A 432 25.98 -31.22 -5.63
CA SER A 432 27.40 -31.58 -5.46
C SER A 432 27.59 -32.59 -4.34
N PHE A 433 27.03 -32.32 -3.15
CA PHE A 433 27.15 -33.21 -2.00
C PHE A 433 26.61 -34.61 -2.27
N LEU A 434 25.47 -34.73 -2.96
CA LEU A 434 24.89 -36.02 -3.32
C LEU A 434 25.66 -36.75 -4.41
N SER A 435 26.27 -36.01 -5.34
CA SER A 435 27.20 -36.59 -6.32
C SER A 435 28.41 -37.20 -5.62
N ASP A 436 29.01 -36.48 -4.66
CA ASP A 436 30.15 -36.97 -3.87
C ASP A 436 29.76 -38.19 -3.02
N LEU A 437 28.57 -38.17 -2.42
CA LEU A 437 28.05 -39.29 -1.63
C LEU A 437 27.80 -40.56 -2.48
N ARG A 438 27.41 -40.41 -3.75
CA ARG A 438 27.25 -41.54 -4.69
C ARG A 438 28.58 -42.09 -5.20
N ALA A 439 29.63 -41.28 -5.17
CA ALA A 439 30.97 -41.66 -5.62
C ALA A 439 31.82 -42.34 -4.53
N ALA A 440 31.48 -42.12 -3.24
CA ALA A 440 32.10 -42.74 -2.06
C ALA A 440 31.43 -44.07 -1.68
#